data_AF-A0A7V6UCV3-F1
#
_entry.id   AF-A0A7V6UCV3-F1
#
_cell.length_a   1.000
_cell.length_b   1.000
_cell.length_c   1.000
_cell.angle_alpha   90.00
_cell.angle_beta   90.00
_cell.angle_gamma   90.00
#
_symmetry.space_group_name_H-M   'P 1'
#
loop_
_entity.id
_entity.type
_entity.pdbx_description
1 polymer ?
#
loop_
_entity_poly.entity_id
_entity_poly.type
_entity_poly.pdbx_seq_one_letter_code
_entity_poly.pdbx_strand_id
1 'polypeptide(L)'
;MQKNELRSLLTFGNYFLGVLIFIFSLGFFIKNKALAPLFISAAIIIVGPVENILMKKVSPQDQWIVDQLTSIGMLIFLLLAELQCQKR
;
A
#
# COMPACT_ATOMS: atom_id res chain seq x y z
N MET A 1 20.31 15.80 -12.57
CA MET A 1 18.89 15.60 -12.24
C MET A 1 18.55 16.48 -11.06
N GLN A 2 17.56 17.37 -11.16
CA GLN A 2 17.14 18.19 -10.01
C GLN A 2 16.51 17.29 -8.94
N LYS A 3 16.69 17.60 -7.64
CA LYS A 3 16.15 16.81 -6.51
C LYS A 3 14.64 16.57 -6.63
N ASN A 4 13.91 17.53 -7.22
CA ASN A 4 12.46 17.44 -7.42
C ASN A 4 12.07 16.44 -8.52
N GLU A 5 12.86 16.34 -9.59
CA GLU A 5 12.63 15.39 -10.68
C GLU A 5 12.84 13.95 -10.18
N LEU A 6 13.91 13.71 -9.42
CA LEU A 6 14.18 12.39 -8.85
C LEU A 6 13.06 11.94 -7.89
N ARG A 7 12.60 12.85 -7.02
CA ARG A 7 11.48 12.56 -6.10
C ARG A 7 10.19 12.22 -6.85
N SER A 8 9.89 12.97 -7.92
CA SER A 8 8.72 12.71 -8.76
C SER A 8 8.79 11.35 -9.44
N LEU A 9 9.96 11.01 -10.02
CA LEU A 9 10.16 9.75 -10.75
C LEU A 9 10.08 8.53 -9.82
N LEU A 10 10.64 8.63 -8.61
CA LEU A 10 10.51 7.58 -7.59
C LEU A 10 9.07 7.44 -7.08
N THR A 11 8.35 8.54 -6.90
CA THR A 11 6.94 8.50 -6.49
C THR A 11 6.08 7.84 -7.56
N PHE A 12 6.30 8.19 -8.83
CA PHE A 12 5.61 7.57 -9.96
C PHE A 12 5.91 6.08 -10.06
N GLY A 13 7.19 5.69 -9.98
CA GLY A 13 7.60 4.29 -9.99
C GLY A 13 6.96 3.48 -8.87
N ASN A 14 6.91 4.03 -7.65
CA ASN A 14 6.25 3.39 -6.51
C ASN A 14 4.75 3.17 -6.75
N TYR A 15 4.05 4.19 -7.28
CA TYR A 15 2.61 4.08 -7.56
C TYR A 15 2.34 3.09 -8.70
N PHE A 16 3.17 3.11 -9.73
CA PHE A 16 3.07 2.18 -10.85
C PHE A 16 3.26 0.74 -10.40
N LEU A 17 4.29 0.47 -9.58
CA LEU A 17 4.49 -0.86 -8.98
C LEU A 17 3.30 -1.28 -8.11
N GLY A 18 2.75 -0.38 -7.30
CA GLY A 18 1.55 -0.65 -6.51
C GLY A 18 0.34 -1.05 -7.37
N VAL A 19 0.12 -0.36 -8.49
CA VAL A 19 -0.94 -0.70 -9.45
C VAL A 19 -0.70 -2.06 -10.10
N LEU A 20 0.53 -2.36 -10.52
CA LEU A 20 0.87 -3.66 -11.08
C LEU A 20 0.63 -4.79 -10.08
N ILE A 21 1.09 -4.64 -8.83
CA ILE A 21 0.86 -5.60 -7.76
C ILE A 21 -0.65 -5.84 -7.58
N PHE A 22 -1.45 -4.76 -7.55
CA PHE A 22 -2.90 -4.89 -7.44
C PHE A 22 -3.52 -5.67 -8.60
N ILE A 23 -3.13 -5.39 -9.84
CA ILE A 23 -3.62 -6.11 -11.03
C ILE A 23 -3.27 -7.60 -10.95
N PHE A 24 -2.02 -7.94 -10.61
CA PHE A 24 -1.58 -9.33 -10.46
C PHE A 24 -2.31 -10.03 -9.32
N SER A 25 -2.45 -9.38 -8.16
CA SER A 25 -3.20 -9.89 -7.01
C SER A 25 -4.67 -10.14 -7.36
N LEU A 26 -5.30 -9.25 -8.12
CA LEU A 26 -6.67 -9.44 -8.60
C LEU A 26 -6.78 -10.62 -9.57
N GLY A 27 -5.85 -10.74 -10.51
CA GLY A 27 -5.77 -11.89 -11.41
C GLY A 27 -5.62 -13.21 -10.65
N PHE A 28 -4.80 -13.23 -9.60
CA PHE A 28 -4.61 -14.40 -8.74
C PHE A 28 -5.85 -14.72 -7.90
N PHE A 29 -6.56 -13.71 -7.42
CA PHE A 29 -7.84 -13.88 -6.73
C PHE A 29 -8.91 -14.47 -7.67
N ILE A 30 -9.03 -13.96 -8.88
CA ILE A 30 -10.01 -14.46 -9.86
C ILE A 30 -9.76 -15.93 -10.17
N LYS A 31 -8.49 -16.33 -10.38
CA LYS A 31 -8.11 -17.71 -10.74
C LYS A 31 -8.14 -18.68 -9.56
N ASN A 32 -7.57 -18.29 -8.43
CA ASN A 32 -7.27 -19.22 -7.32
C ASN A 32 -8.09 -18.94 -6.06
N LYS A 33 -9.00 -17.96 -6.08
CA LYS A 33 -9.76 -17.46 -4.92
C LYS A 33 -8.87 -17.12 -3.72
N ALA A 34 -7.60 -16.77 -3.96
CA ALA A 34 -6.66 -16.43 -2.90
C ALA A 34 -6.80 -14.95 -2.53
N LEU A 35 -7.12 -14.66 -1.27
CA LEU A 35 -7.33 -13.31 -0.77
C LEU A 35 -6.05 -12.65 -0.25
N ALA A 36 -5.04 -13.43 0.18
CA ALA A 36 -3.79 -12.93 0.73
C ALA A 36 -3.07 -11.97 -0.23
N PRO A 37 -2.95 -12.26 -1.54
CA PRO A 37 -2.37 -11.30 -2.47
C PRO A 37 -3.13 -9.96 -2.51
N LEU A 38 -4.46 -9.98 -2.37
CA LEU A 38 -5.26 -8.75 -2.31
C LEU A 38 -5.02 -7.98 -1.01
N PHE A 39 -4.94 -8.68 0.13
CA PHE A 39 -4.61 -8.04 1.40
C PHE A 39 -3.21 -7.43 1.39
N ILE A 40 -2.21 -8.15 0.88
CA ILE A 40 -0.85 -7.62 0.70
C ILE A 40 -0.86 -6.39 -0.21
N SER A 41 -1.59 -6.45 -1.33
CA SER A 41 -1.71 -5.29 -2.21
C SER A 41 -2.36 -4.09 -1.52
N ALA A 42 -3.38 -4.31 -0.69
CA ALA A 42 -4.04 -3.24 0.07
C ALA A 42 -3.09 -2.62 1.11
N ALA A 43 -2.27 -3.43 1.78
CA ALA A 43 -1.25 -2.97 2.72
C ALA A 43 -0.24 -2.01 2.05
N ILE A 44 0.24 -2.37 0.86
CA ILE A 44 1.18 -1.54 0.07
C ILE A 44 0.51 -0.23 -0.36
N ILE A 45 -0.75 -0.28 -0.81
CA ILE A 45 -1.48 0.91 -1.27
C ILE A 45 -1.72 1.89 -0.10
N ILE A 46 -2.00 1.38 1.11
CA ILE A 46 -2.20 2.22 2.29
C ILE A 46 -0.92 2.99 2.65
N VAL A 47 0.21 2.30 2.81
CA VAL A 47 1.47 2.91 3.28
C VAL A 47 2.18 3.73 2.19
N GLY A 48 1.88 3.47 0.91
CA GLY A 48 2.48 4.20 -0.20
C GLY A 48 1.60 5.37 -0.66
N PRO A 49 0.72 5.16 -1.65
CA PRO A 49 -0.15 6.19 -2.21
C PRO A 49 -1.03 6.92 -1.20
N VAL A 50 -1.74 6.18 -0.34
CA VAL A 50 -2.75 6.78 0.54
C VAL A 50 -2.08 7.64 1.61
N GLU A 51 -1.06 7.12 2.28
CA GLU A 51 -0.26 7.87 3.26
C GLU A 51 0.30 9.16 2.64
N ASN A 52 0.97 9.06 1.49
CA ASN A 52 1.53 10.22 0.80
C ASN A 52 0.50 11.30 0.43
N ILE A 53 -0.73 10.89 0.10
CA ILE A 53 -1.82 11.83 -0.18
C ILE A 53 -2.32 12.47 1.12
N LEU A 54 -2.50 11.69 2.19
CA LEU A 54 -2.97 12.17 3.49
C LEU A 54 -1.96 13.13 4.13
N MET A 55 -0.66 12.81 4.08
CA MET A 55 0.43 13.64 4.59
C MET A 55 0.47 15.05 3.97
N LYS A 56 -0.03 15.21 2.74
CA LYS A 56 -0.14 16.51 2.06
C LYS A 56 -1.37 17.31 2.46
N LYS A 57 -2.36 16.68 3.10
CA LYS A 57 -3.62 17.31 3.52
C LYS A 57 -3.65 17.70 4.99
N VAL A 58 -2.68 17.23 5.78
CA VAL A 58 -2.57 17.52 7.21
C VAL A 58 -1.40 18.46 7.48
N SER A 59 -1.46 19.15 8.63
CA SER A 59 -0.36 20.00 9.07
C SER A 59 0.86 19.15 9.46
N PRO A 60 2.10 19.67 9.37
CA PRO A 60 3.31 18.90 9.69
C PRO A 60 3.32 18.31 11.11
N GLN A 61 2.73 19.01 12.08
CA GLN A 61 2.60 18.57 13.47
C GLN A 61 1.61 17.40 13.65
N ASP A 62 0.72 17.16 12.69
CA ASP A 62 -0.27 16.07 12.72
C ASP A 62 0.11 14.88 11.83
N GLN A 63 1.22 14.97 11.09
CA GLN A 63 1.67 13.92 10.16
C GLN A 63 1.93 12.58 10.87
N TRP A 64 2.38 12.61 12.12
CA TRP A 64 2.57 11.39 12.92
C TRP A 64 1.27 10.60 13.12
N ILE A 65 0.11 11.26 13.14
CA ILE A 65 -1.20 10.59 13.26
C ILE A 65 -1.47 9.79 12.00
N VAL A 66 -1.20 10.38 10.82
CA VAL A 66 -1.36 9.73 9.53
C VAL A 66 -0.42 8.52 9.41
N ASP A 67 0.84 8.67 9.81
CA ASP A 67 1.82 7.58 9.87
C ASP A 67 1.32 6.40 10.72
N GLN A 68 0.83 6.68 11.94
CA GLN A 68 0.33 5.62 12.83
C GLN A 68 -0.95 4.97 12.29
N LEU A 69 -1.90 5.73 11.74
CA LEU A 69 -3.13 5.18 11.17
C LEU A 69 -2.85 4.29 9.95
N THR A 70 -1.96 4.73 9.06
CA THR A 70 -1.59 3.94 7.87
C THR A 70 -0.75 2.72 8.23
N SER A 71 0.13 2.82 9.22
CA SER A 71 0.86 1.67 9.78
C SER A 71 -0.08 0.63 10.41
N ILE A 72 -1.06 1.07 11.21
CA ILE A 72 -2.08 0.16 11.77
C ILE A 72 -2.88 -0.52 10.64
N GLY A 73 -3.31 0.25 9.63
CA GLY A 73 -4.01 -0.30 8.47
C GLY A 73 -3.19 -1.34 7.71
N MET A 74 -1.90 -1.07 7.50
CA MET A 74 -0.96 -2.02 6.89
C MET A 74 -0.89 -3.32 7.72
N LEU A 75 -0.69 -3.23 9.03
CA LEU A 75 -0.59 -4.39 9.92
C LEU A 75 -1.87 -5.23 9.92
N ILE A 76 -3.05 -4.60 9.91
CA ILE A 76 -4.33 -5.30 9.81
C ILE A 76 -4.40 -6.10 8.50
N PHE A 77 -4.02 -5.51 7.37
CA PHE A 77 -4.02 -6.23 6.10
C PHE A 77 -3.01 -7.37 6.06
N LEU A 78 -1.81 -7.18 6.60
CA LEU A 78 -0.82 -8.26 6.70
C LEU A 78 -1.30 -9.40 7.60
N LEU A 79 -1.96 -9.08 8.72
CA LEU A 79 -2.58 -10.08 9.59
C LEU A 79 -3.68 -10.86 8.84
N LEU A 80 -4.53 -10.18 8.07
CA LEU A 80 -5.55 -10.84 7.25
C LEU A 80 -4.93 -11.75 6.17
N ALA A 81 -3.82 -11.34 5.57
CA ALA A 81 -3.07 -12.17 4.63
C ALA A 81 -2.54 -13.43 5.31
N GLU A 82 -1.90 -13.29 6.48
CA GLU A 82 -1.35 -14.40 7.25
C GLU A 82 -2.43 -15.40 7.67
N LEU A 83 -3.55 -14.92 8.23
CA LEU A 83 -4.68 -15.76 8.62
C LEU A 83 -5.29 -16.51 7.44
N GLN A 84 -5.21 -15.95 6.23
CA GLN A 84 -5.71 -16.62 5.04
C GLN A 84 -4.72 -17.67 4.51
N CYS A 85 -3.41 -17.46 4.67
CA CYS A 85 -2.39 -18.45 4.39
C CYS A 85 -2.50 -19.67 5.33
N GLN A 86 -2.77 -19.45 6.61
CA GLN A 86 -2.92 -20.54 7.60
C GLN A 86 -4.20 -21.39 7.42
N LYS A 87 -5.19 -20.89 6.67
CA LYS A 87 -6.44 -21.61 6.36
C LYS A 87 -6.32 -22.56 5.16
N ARG A 88 -5.18 -22.60 4.48
CA ARG A 88 -4.89 -23.50 3.36
C ARG A 88 -4.01 -24.64 3.82
#